data_AF-A0A934KP66-F1
#
_entry.id   AF-A0A934KP66-F1
#
_cell.length_a   1.000
_cell.length_b   1.000
_cell.length_c   1.000
_cell.angle_alpha   90.00
_cell.angle_beta   90.00
_cell.angle_gamma   90.00
#
_symmetry.space_group_name_H-M   'P 1'
#
loop_
_entity.id
_entity.type
_entity.pdbx_description
1 polymer ?
#
loop_
_entity_poly.entity_id
_entity_poly.type
_entity_poly.pdbx_seq_one_letter_code
_entity_poly.pdbx_strand_id
1 'polypeptide(L)'
;MQVPARASDPARRPARRAIPGSIAAGVSDLSVAFEGLANPTRLLIVENLAGTAEMRVSELAELCMVSQPRMSWHLRILRRAEIIRTRRDGREVFCRLDRDAIAQHLRAFVGLVSARPDSSNDAITQSLQPVNEGIS
;
A
#
# COMPACT_ATOMS: atom_id res chain seq x y z
N MET A 1 -21.08 -16.55 -28.64
CA MET A 1 -21.83 -15.45 -28.02
C MET A 1 -21.36 -15.30 -26.59
N GLN A 2 -20.84 -14.13 -26.22
CA GLN A 2 -20.15 -13.78 -24.97
C GLN A 2 -20.85 -14.30 -23.69
N VAL A 3 -20.07 -14.87 -22.78
CA VAL A 3 -20.45 -15.01 -21.36
C VAL A 3 -19.91 -13.77 -20.62
N PRO A 4 -20.73 -13.01 -19.88
CA PRO A 4 -20.25 -11.81 -19.21
C PRO A 4 -19.35 -12.18 -18.02
N ALA A 5 -18.22 -11.48 -17.91
CA ALA A 5 -17.31 -11.55 -16.78
C ALA A 5 -18.02 -11.06 -15.51
N ARG A 6 -18.28 -11.97 -14.56
CA ARG A 6 -18.70 -11.60 -13.21
C ARG A 6 -17.56 -10.83 -12.55
N ALA A 7 -17.78 -9.54 -12.33
CA ALA A 7 -16.99 -8.72 -11.43
C ALA A 7 -16.87 -9.44 -10.07
N SER A 8 -15.65 -9.78 -9.68
CA SER A 8 -15.36 -10.27 -8.35
C SER A 8 -15.33 -9.06 -7.43
N ASP A 9 -16.43 -8.81 -6.74
CA ASP A 9 -16.56 -7.80 -5.69
C ASP A 9 -15.50 -8.05 -4.60
N PRO A 10 -14.50 -7.16 -4.44
CA PRO A 10 -13.45 -7.36 -3.45
C PRO A 10 -13.98 -6.94 -2.07
N ALA A 11 -14.60 -7.90 -1.40
CA ALA A 11 -14.73 -8.02 0.05
C ALA A 11 -14.50 -6.71 0.84
N ARG A 12 -15.61 -6.02 1.12
CA ARG A 12 -15.73 -4.90 2.07
C ARG A 12 -14.88 -5.17 3.34
N ARG A 13 -13.93 -4.27 3.63
CA ARG A 13 -12.95 -4.38 4.73
C ARG A 13 -13.67 -4.64 6.08
N PRO A 14 -13.31 -5.67 6.87
CA PRO A 14 -13.59 -5.62 8.30
C PRO A 14 -12.77 -4.47 8.91
N ALA A 15 -13.43 -3.59 9.66
CA ALA A 15 -12.81 -2.45 10.30
C ALA A 15 -11.68 -2.94 11.23
N ARG A 16 -10.42 -2.72 10.83
CA ARG A 16 -9.31 -2.85 11.75
C ARG A 16 -9.51 -1.84 12.86
N ARG A 17 -9.36 -2.30 14.11
CA ARG A 17 -9.40 -1.48 15.32
C ARG A 17 -8.55 -0.24 15.09
N ALA A 18 -9.21 0.91 14.97
CA ALA A 18 -8.56 2.18 14.71
C ALA A 18 -7.53 2.45 15.81
N ILE A 19 -6.31 2.80 15.43
CA ILE A 19 -5.35 3.38 16.37
C ILE A 19 -5.92 4.75 16.76
N PRO A 20 -6.10 5.07 18.06
CA PRO A 20 -6.54 6.39 18.47
C PRO A 20 -5.52 7.45 18.03
N GLY A 21 -5.98 8.48 17.33
CA GLY A 21 -5.14 9.53 16.75
C GLY A 21 -5.19 9.50 15.22
N SER A 22 -6.18 10.19 14.65
CA SER A 22 -6.38 10.52 13.23
C SER A 22 -5.29 10.04 12.25
N ILE A 23 -5.37 8.77 11.85
CA ILE A 23 -4.64 8.28 10.68
C ILE A 23 -5.39 8.84 9.47
N ALA A 24 -4.86 9.90 8.84
CA ALA A 24 -5.36 10.37 7.55
C ALA A 24 -5.54 9.15 6.62
N ALA A 25 -6.63 9.11 5.84
CA ALA A 25 -7.03 7.90 5.09
C ALA A 25 -5.85 7.23 4.33
N GLY A 26 -4.92 8.02 3.78
CA GLY A 26 -3.72 7.52 3.09
C GLY A 26 -2.73 6.73 3.96
N VAL A 27 -2.60 7.03 5.25
CA VAL A 27 -1.68 6.32 6.16
C VAL A 27 -2.23 4.91 6.49
N SER A 28 -3.55 4.73 6.51
CA SER A 28 -4.15 3.39 6.68
C SER A 28 -3.91 2.50 5.47
N ASP A 29 -3.90 3.05 4.26
CA ASP A 29 -3.64 2.26 3.05
C ASP A 29 -2.16 1.88 2.94
N LEU A 30 -1.25 2.77 3.33
CA LEU A 30 0.18 2.45 3.46
C LEU A 30 0.45 1.30 4.43
N SER A 31 -0.24 1.27 5.57
CA SER A 31 -0.11 0.17 6.53
C SER A 31 -0.45 -1.18 5.91
N VAL A 32 -1.55 -1.26 5.14
CA VAL A 32 -1.96 -2.50 4.47
C VAL A 32 -0.96 -2.89 3.38
N ALA A 33 -0.46 -1.94 2.59
CA ALA A 33 0.55 -2.17 1.57
C ALA A 33 1.84 -2.75 2.17
N PHE A 34 2.38 -2.11 3.20
CA PHE A 34 3.63 -2.54 3.83
C PHE A 34 3.49 -3.86 4.60
N GLU A 35 2.38 -4.10 5.29
CA GLU A 35 2.12 -5.40 5.90
C GLU A 35 1.99 -6.49 4.83
N GLY A 36 1.36 -6.17 3.70
CA GLY A 36 1.31 -7.01 2.52
C GLY A 36 2.70 -7.35 1.96
N LEU A 37 3.70 -6.50 2.12
CA LEU A 37 5.08 -6.73 1.67
C LEU A 37 6.00 -7.33 2.74
N ALA A 38 5.66 -7.23 4.03
CA ALA A 38 6.47 -7.71 5.16
C ALA A 38 6.52 -9.24 5.31
N ASN A 39 6.86 -9.96 4.24
CA ASN A 39 7.08 -11.41 4.24
C ASN A 39 8.02 -11.82 3.09
N PRO A 40 9.06 -12.63 3.35
CA PRO A 40 10.05 -13.01 2.35
C PRO A 40 9.46 -13.66 1.09
N THR A 41 8.53 -14.61 1.24
CA THR A 41 7.88 -15.26 0.08
C THR A 41 7.09 -14.26 -0.76
N ARG A 42 6.43 -13.28 -0.12
CA ARG A 42 5.69 -12.24 -0.85
C ARG A 42 6.62 -11.28 -1.59
N LEU A 43 7.78 -10.96 -1.03
CA LEU A 43 8.81 -10.19 -1.72
C LEU A 43 9.40 -10.98 -2.91
N LEU A 44 9.63 -12.29 -2.74
CA LEU A 44 10.08 -13.16 -3.84
C LEU A 44 9.06 -13.21 -4.99
N ILE A 45 7.75 -13.28 -4.67
CA ILE A 45 6.69 -13.17 -5.70
C ILE A 45 6.79 -11.84 -6.44
N VAL A 46 6.96 -10.73 -5.72
CA VAL A 46 7.08 -9.40 -6.32
C VAL A 46 8.32 -9.30 -7.21
N GLU A 47 9.45 -9.85 -6.77
CA GLU A 47 10.69 -9.90 -7.54
C GLU A 47 10.52 -10.67 -8.86
N ASN A 48 9.92 -11.87 -8.82
CA ASN A 48 9.65 -12.66 -10.02
C ASN A 48 8.71 -11.93 -11.00
N LEU A 49 7.74 -11.16 -10.48
CA LEU A 49 6.82 -10.37 -11.29
C LEU A 49 7.43 -9.05 -11.80
N ALA A 50 8.51 -8.55 -11.19
CA ALA A 50 9.08 -7.25 -11.53
C ALA A 50 9.67 -7.24 -12.95
N GLY A 51 10.27 -8.36 -13.37
CA GLY A 51 10.90 -8.53 -14.69
C GLY A 51 9.96 -8.94 -15.82
N THR A 52 8.66 -9.10 -15.57
CA THR A 52 7.70 -9.61 -16.57
C THR A 52 6.44 -8.74 -16.65
N ALA A 53 5.64 -8.93 -17.71
CA ALA A 53 4.34 -8.28 -17.83
C ALA A 53 3.28 -8.96 -16.94
N GLU A 54 3.30 -10.30 -16.91
CA GLU A 54 2.48 -11.16 -16.05
C GLU A 54 3.07 -12.58 -16.03
N MET A 55 2.69 -13.38 -15.03
CA MET A 55 3.16 -14.76 -14.85
C MET A 55 2.02 -15.67 -14.38
N ARG A 56 2.08 -16.96 -14.73
CA ARG A 56 1.08 -17.94 -14.29
C ARG A 56 1.24 -18.22 -12.80
N VAL A 57 0.12 -18.41 -12.10
CA VAL A 57 0.14 -18.72 -10.66
C VAL A 57 0.81 -20.06 -10.35
N SER A 58 0.69 -21.05 -11.24
CA SER A 58 1.40 -22.33 -11.10
C SER A 58 2.92 -22.17 -11.19
N GLU A 59 3.39 -21.41 -12.17
CA GLU A 59 4.81 -21.12 -12.35
C GLU A 59 5.38 -20.35 -11.15
N LEU A 60 4.65 -19.34 -10.64
CA LEU A 60 5.02 -18.67 -9.39
C LEU A 60 5.14 -19.64 -8.22
N ALA A 61 4.23 -20.62 -8.10
CA ALA A 61 4.25 -21.58 -7.00
C ALA A 61 5.50 -22.47 -7.07
N GLU A 62 5.89 -22.87 -8.27
CA GLU A 62 7.12 -23.63 -8.54
C GLU A 62 8.38 -22.80 -8.22
N LEU A 63 8.48 -21.58 -8.77
CA LEU A 63 9.63 -20.69 -8.56
C LEU A 63 9.81 -20.30 -7.08
N CYS A 64 8.72 -20.08 -6.37
CA CYS A 64 8.74 -19.75 -4.94
C CYS A 64 8.80 -20.98 -4.03
N MET A 65 8.83 -22.21 -4.59
CA MET A 65 8.83 -23.48 -3.86
C MET A 65 7.74 -23.59 -2.79
N VAL A 66 6.51 -23.18 -3.12
CA VAL A 66 5.36 -23.27 -2.22
C VAL A 66 4.21 -24.02 -2.87
N SER A 67 3.38 -24.67 -2.05
CA SER A 67 2.20 -25.35 -2.57
C SER A 67 1.18 -24.36 -3.15
N GLN A 68 0.36 -24.83 -4.09
CA GLN A 68 -0.69 -24.02 -4.72
C GLN A 68 -1.67 -23.36 -3.73
N PRO A 69 -2.16 -24.04 -2.68
CA PRO A 69 -2.99 -23.40 -1.66
C PRO A 69 -2.27 -22.27 -0.94
N ARG A 70 -0.96 -22.45 -0.64
CA ARG A 70 -0.14 -21.45 0.03
C ARG A 70 0.13 -20.26 -0.88
N MET A 71 0.45 -20.50 -2.16
CA MET A 71 0.57 -19.46 -3.18
C MET A 71 -0.72 -18.64 -3.29
N SER A 72 -1.87 -19.29 -3.41
CA SER A 72 -3.18 -18.62 -3.47
C SER A 72 -3.42 -17.72 -2.25
N TRP A 73 -3.00 -18.15 -1.06
CA TRP A 73 -3.07 -17.35 0.15
C TRP A 73 -2.15 -16.11 0.10
N HIS A 74 -0.90 -16.26 -0.36
CA HIS A 74 0.03 -15.14 -0.54
C HIS A 74 -0.53 -14.11 -1.55
N LEU A 75 -1.03 -14.58 -2.70
CA LEU A 75 -1.61 -13.71 -3.73
C LEU A 75 -2.87 -13.00 -3.22
N ARG A 76 -3.70 -13.65 -2.40
CA ARG A 76 -4.85 -12.99 -1.78
C ARG A 76 -4.43 -11.82 -0.88
N ILE A 77 -3.35 -11.98 -0.13
CA ILE A 77 -2.80 -10.90 0.72
C ILE A 77 -2.24 -9.78 -0.14
N LEU A 78 -1.41 -10.10 -1.14
CA LEU A 78 -0.82 -9.11 -2.04
C LEU A 78 -1.88 -8.34 -2.84
N ARG A 79 -2.96 -9.00 -3.25
CA ARG A 79 -4.09 -8.35 -3.92
C ARG A 79 -4.84 -7.40 -2.99
N ARG A 80 -5.07 -7.82 -1.73
CA ARG A 80 -5.68 -6.94 -0.72
C ARG A 80 -4.82 -5.72 -0.39
N ALA A 81 -3.50 -5.88 -0.53
CA ALA A 81 -2.51 -4.83 -0.36
C ALA A 81 -2.26 -4.00 -1.63
N GLU A 82 -3.07 -4.20 -2.69
CA GLU A 82 -2.97 -3.47 -3.96
C GLU A 82 -1.58 -3.53 -4.62
N ILE A 83 -0.82 -4.60 -4.33
CA ILE A 83 0.51 -4.82 -4.92
C ILE A 83 0.41 -5.57 -6.26
N ILE A 84 -0.62 -6.40 -6.42
CA ILE A 84 -0.80 -7.24 -7.61
C ILE A 84 -2.24 -7.19 -8.13
N ARG A 85 -2.37 -7.48 -9.42
CA ARG A 85 -3.63 -7.84 -10.07
C ARG A 85 -3.57 -9.27 -10.58
N THR A 86 -4.73 -9.89 -10.70
CA THR A 86 -4.86 -11.21 -11.30
C THR A 86 -5.94 -11.22 -12.36
N ARG A 87 -5.73 -11.98 -13.44
CA ARG A 87 -6.74 -12.27 -14.44
C ARG A 87 -6.86 -13.78 -14.65
N ARG A 88 -8.00 -14.24 -15.16
CA ARG A 88 -8.19 -15.63 -15.60
C ARG A 88 -8.17 -15.68 -17.11
N ASP A 89 -7.53 -16.71 -17.64
CA ASP A 89 -7.50 -17.02 -19.06
C ASP A 89 -7.75 -18.53 -19.24
N GLY A 90 -8.96 -18.89 -19.67
CA GLY A 90 -9.41 -20.28 -19.65
C GLY A 90 -9.31 -20.91 -18.27
N ARG A 91 -8.43 -21.92 -18.15
CA ARG A 91 -8.17 -22.66 -16.89
C ARG A 91 -7.03 -22.08 -16.08
N GLU A 92 -6.26 -21.16 -16.64
CA GLU A 92 -5.08 -20.59 -16.01
C GLU A 92 -5.40 -19.27 -15.31
N VAL A 93 -4.63 -18.99 -14.26
CA VAL A 93 -4.68 -17.70 -13.54
C VAL A 93 -3.34 -17.03 -13.73
N PHE A 94 -3.37 -15.78 -14.18
CA PHE A 94 -2.19 -14.94 -14.37
C PHE A 94 -2.17 -13.84 -13.31
N CYS A 95 -0.96 -13.48 -12.90
CA CYS A 95 -0.66 -12.47 -11.90
C CYS A 95 0.31 -11.43 -12.47
N ARG A 96 0.14 -10.17 -12.10
CA ARG A 96 1.04 -9.07 -12.47
C ARG A 96 1.12 -8.02 -11.37
N LEU A 97 2.18 -7.22 -11.35
CA LEU A 97 2.27 -6.07 -10.45
C LEU A 97 1.23 -5.00 -10.79
N ASP A 98 0.64 -4.40 -9.76
CA ASP A 98 -0.16 -3.18 -9.88
C ASP A 98 0.77 -1.96 -9.76
N ARG A 99 1.48 -1.65 -10.85
CA ARG A 99 2.53 -0.62 -10.85
C ARG A 99 1.99 0.76 -10.49
N ASP A 100 0.75 1.07 -10.87
CA ASP A 100 0.10 2.35 -10.58
C ASP A 100 -0.18 2.51 -9.09
N ALA A 101 -0.77 1.49 -8.46
CA ALA A 101 -1.04 1.48 -7.02
C ALA A 101 0.26 1.52 -6.21
N ILE A 102 1.27 0.72 -6.59
CA ILE A 102 2.60 0.75 -5.96
C ILE A 102 3.20 2.16 -6.04
N ALA A 103 3.15 2.81 -7.21
CA ALA A 103 3.66 4.17 -7.36
C ALA A 103 2.89 5.19 -6.50
N GLN A 104 1.57 5.00 -6.33
CA GLN A 104 0.77 5.82 -5.44
C GLN A 104 1.16 5.64 -3.97
N HIS A 105 1.35 4.41 -3.51
CA HIS A 105 1.83 4.13 -2.15
C HIS A 105 3.22 4.73 -1.91
N LEU A 106 4.14 4.60 -2.87
CA LEU A 106 5.47 5.20 -2.75
C LEU A 106 5.41 6.73 -2.65
N ARG A 107 4.60 7.39 -3.49
CA ARG A 107 4.38 8.85 -3.41
C ARG A 107 3.79 9.27 -2.06
N ALA A 108 2.79 8.54 -1.57
CA ALA A 108 2.17 8.82 -0.27
C ALA A 108 3.18 8.65 0.89
N PHE A 109 4.02 7.62 0.84
CA PHE A 109 5.05 7.38 1.83
C PHE A 109 6.12 8.47 1.83
N VAL A 110 6.61 8.87 0.65
CA VAL A 110 7.56 9.98 0.51
C VAL A 110 6.94 11.27 1.04
N GLY A 111 5.68 11.56 0.71
CA GLY A 111 4.96 12.72 1.23
C GLY A 111 4.84 12.72 2.76
N LEU A 112 4.59 11.55 3.36
CA LEU A 112 4.52 11.39 4.81
C LEU A 112 5.85 11.69 5.50
N VAL A 113 6.96 11.17 4.97
CA VAL A 113 8.30 11.34 5.59
C VAL A 113 8.90 12.74 5.31
N SER A 114 8.53 13.35 4.18
CA SER A 114 9.05 14.67 3.78
C SER A 114 8.30 15.84 4.42
N ALA A 115 7.12 15.60 5.00
CA ALA A 115 6.37 16.60 5.76
C ALA A 115 7.12 16.90 7.07
N ARG A 116 8.04 17.88 7.03
CA ARG A 116 8.59 18.47 8.25
C ARG A 116 7.45 19.13 9.00
N PRO A 117 7.23 18.86 10.30
CA PRO A 117 6.41 19.75 11.11
C PRO A 117 7.16 21.09 11.17
N ASP A 118 6.62 22.12 10.54
CA ASP A 118 7.18 23.47 10.57
C ASP A 118 7.35 23.91 12.02
N SER A 119 8.61 24.02 12.48
CA SER A 119 8.98 24.56 13.80
C SER A 119 8.80 26.08 13.91
N SER A 120 7.90 26.68 13.12
CA SER A 120 7.76 28.14 13.01
C SER A 120 6.89 28.77 14.11
N ASN A 121 6.63 28.08 15.22
CA ASN A 121 5.90 28.66 16.36
C ASN A 121 6.81 29.29 17.43
N ASP A 122 8.13 29.28 17.25
CA ASP A 122 9.07 29.88 18.21
C ASP A 122 9.22 31.42 18.06
N ALA A 123 8.59 32.04 17.04
CA ALA A 123 8.74 33.47 16.76
C ALA A 123 7.75 34.39 17.48
N ILE A 124 6.72 33.88 18.19
CA ILE A 124 5.67 34.74 18.78
C ILE A 124 5.91 35.08 20.26
N THR A 125 6.78 34.36 20.98
CA THR A 125 7.02 34.64 22.42
C THR A 125 7.99 35.80 22.69
N GLN A 126 8.55 36.44 21.65
CA GLN A 126 9.38 37.64 21.82
C GLN A 126 8.61 38.94 21.57
N SER A 127 7.31 38.96 21.89
CA SER A 127 6.51 40.18 22.04
C SER A 127 6.29 40.53 23.51
N LEU A 128 7.37 40.74 24.27
CA LEU A 128 7.34 41.43 25.56
C LEU A 128 8.65 42.25 25.69
N GLN A 129 8.74 43.35 24.94
CA GLN A 129 9.42 44.54 25.44
C GLN A 129 8.35 45.58 25.79
N PRO A 130 8.45 46.22 26.97
CA PRO A 130 7.38 47.02 27.53
C PRO A 130 7.15 48.28 26.71
N VAL A 131 5.88 48.53 26.41
CA VAL A 131 5.39 49.87 26.08
C VAL A 131 5.59 50.74 27.32
N ASN A 132 6.42 51.76 27.22
CA ASN A 132 6.21 53.03 27.91
C ASN A 132 7.00 54.14 27.20
N GLU A 133 6.32 54.73 26.21
CA GLU A 133 6.61 56.09 25.77
C GLU A 133 6.27 57.07 26.90
N GLY A 134 6.98 58.20 26.91
CA GLY A 134 7.10 59.13 28.03
C GLY A 134 5.81 59.80 28.51
N ILE A 135 5.89 60.25 29.76
CA ILE A 135 5.13 61.38 30.29
C ILE A 135 6.17 62.40 30.77
N SER A 136 5.92 63.65 30.39
CA SER A 136 6.70 64.90 30.51
C SER A 136 7.61 65.09 31.72
#